data_AF-A0A816GL20-F1
#
_entry.id   AF-A0A816GL20-F1
#
_cell.length_a   1.000
_cell.length_b   1.000
_cell.length_c   1.000
_cell.angle_alpha   90.00
_cell.angle_beta   90.00
_cell.angle_gamma   90.00
#
_symmetry.space_group_name_H-M   'P 1'
#
loop_
_entity.id
_entity.type
_entity.pdbx_description
1 polymer ?
#
loop_
_entity_poly.entity_id
_entity_poly.type
_entity_poly.pdbx_seq_one_letter_code
_entity_poly.pdbx_strand_id
1 'polypeptide(L)'
;MGFFISDLHRHIEQLYQEQYAGTTAANTFIVYRGRGLSTGDFEQMIKTKGGLISFNNFLSTSKDRELSHAFAESNQANPDLVGILLVMKIDPFQSTTPFASIAGIS
;
A
#
# COMPACT_ATOMS: atom_id res chain seq x y z
N MET A 1 0.65 -22.79 -2.37
CA MET A 1 0.58 -21.34 -2.10
C MET A 1 1.29 -20.48 -3.14
N GLY A 2 2.44 -20.89 -3.68
CA GLY A 2 3.11 -20.12 -4.74
C GLY A 2 2.22 -19.84 -5.97
N PHE A 3 1.46 -20.84 -6.42
CA PHE A 3 0.56 -20.67 -7.57
C PHE A 3 -0.52 -19.60 -7.36
N PHE A 4 -1.13 -19.49 -6.17
CA PHE A 4 -2.11 -18.44 -5.86
C PHE A 4 -1.47 -17.05 -5.86
N ILE A 5 -0.25 -16.92 -5.31
CA ILE A 5 0.50 -15.67 -5.29
C ILE A 5 0.88 -15.24 -6.71
N SER A 6 1.31 -16.18 -7.55
CA SER A 6 1.61 -15.92 -8.96
C SER A 6 0.35 -15.55 -9.75
N ASP A 7 -0.77 -16.21 -9.49
CA ASP A 7 -2.04 -15.91 -10.17
C ASP A 7 -2.57 -14.53 -9.77
N LEU A 8 -2.53 -14.20 -8.47
CA LEU A 8 -2.86 -12.87 -7.96
C LEU A 8 -1.98 -11.80 -8.61
N HIS A 9 -0.68 -12.03 -8.73
CA HIS A 9 0.23 -11.09 -9.39
C HIS A 9 -0.18 -10.85 -10.85
N ARG A 10 -0.42 -11.93 -11.61
CA ARG A 10 -0.85 -11.83 -13.02
C ARG A 10 -2.19 -11.13 -13.17
N HIS A 11 -3.12 -11.34 -12.24
CA HIS A 11 -4.42 -10.65 -12.26
C HIS A 11 -4.25 -9.15 -12.00
N ILE A 12 -3.36 -8.76 -11.07
CA ILE A 12 -3.02 -7.36 -10.84
C ILE A 12 -2.37 -6.74 -12.09
N GLU A 13 -1.49 -7.46 -12.79
CA GLU A 13 -0.90 -6.99 -14.05
C GLU A 13 -1.96 -6.75 -15.13
N GLN A 14 -2.91 -7.67 -15.30
CA GLN A 14 -4.01 -7.52 -16.26
C GLN A 14 -4.83 -6.27 -15.97
N LEU A 15 -5.28 -6.11 -14.73
CA LEU A 15 -6.04 -4.93 -14.29
C LEU A 15 -5.21 -3.64 -14.42
N TYR A 16 -3.91 -3.69 -14.18
CA TYR A 16 -3.03 -2.53 -14.36
C TYR A 16 -3.02 -2.08 -15.82
N GLN A 17 -2.92 -3.01 -16.76
CA GLN A 17 -2.94 -2.69 -18.20
C GLN A 17 -4.29 -2.09 -18.61
N GLU A 18 -5.39 -2.66 -18.14
CA GLU A 18 -6.75 -2.17 -18.43
C GLU A 18 -7.02 -0.77 -17.87
N GLN A 19 -6.54 -0.49 -16.66
CA GLN A 19 -6.85 0.75 -15.94
C GLN A 19 -5.85 1.88 -16.24
N TYR A 20 -4.57 1.57 -16.49
CA TYR A 20 -3.49 2.56 -16.49
C TYR A 20 -2.59 2.57 -17.74
N ALA A 21 -2.47 1.48 -18.51
CA ALA A 21 -1.52 1.44 -19.64
C ALA A 21 -1.97 2.23 -20.88
N GLY A 22 -3.27 2.51 -21.03
CA GLY A 22 -3.81 3.29 -22.15
C GLY A 22 -3.99 4.79 -21.85
N THR A 23 -3.84 5.22 -20.60
CA THR A 23 -4.29 6.55 -20.17
C THR A 23 -3.11 7.50 -20.02
N THR A 24 -2.86 8.33 -21.04
CA THR A 24 -1.82 9.39 -21.01
C THR A 24 -2.05 10.44 -19.92
N ALA A 25 -3.20 10.40 -19.23
CA ALA A 25 -3.63 11.31 -18.17
C ALA A 25 -3.65 10.67 -16.76
N ALA A 26 -2.91 9.59 -16.52
CA ALA A 26 -2.83 8.98 -15.20
C ALA A 26 -2.05 9.88 -14.23
N ASN A 27 -2.72 10.87 -13.66
CA ASN A 27 -2.13 11.77 -12.67
C ASN A 27 -1.63 10.97 -11.47
N THR A 28 -0.51 11.44 -10.90
CA THR A 28 -0.06 10.97 -9.59
C THR A 28 -1.17 11.09 -8.57
N PHE A 29 -1.39 10.04 -7.78
CA PHE A 29 -2.42 10.01 -6.74
C PHE A 29 -1.85 9.59 -5.39
N ILE A 30 -2.60 9.87 -4.32
CA ILE A 30 -2.23 9.51 -2.96
C ILE A 30 -3.09 8.33 -2.51
N VAL A 31 -2.44 7.37 -1.86
CA VAL A 31 -3.11 6.29 -1.14
C VAL A 31 -2.59 6.22 0.29
N TYR A 32 -3.41 5.66 1.14
CA TYR A 32 -3.21 5.57 2.57
C TYR A 32 -3.21 4.10 3.01
N ARG A 33 -2.43 3.81 4.04
CA ARG A 33 -2.41 2.49 4.69
C ARG A 33 -2.17 2.67 6.18
N GLY A 34 -3.17 2.32 6.99
CA GLY A 34 -3.02 2.26 8.44
C GLY A 34 -2.60 0.88 8.90
N ARG A 35 -1.71 0.83 9.90
CA ARG A 35 -1.26 -0.41 10.55
C ARG A 35 -0.64 -0.12 11.91
N GLY A 36 -0.75 -1.06 12.85
CA GLY A 36 0.09 -1.12 14.04
C GLY A 36 1.48 -1.66 13.73
N LEU A 37 2.51 -0.91 14.09
CA LEU A 37 3.92 -1.27 13.95
C LEU A 37 4.53 -1.48 15.33
N SER A 38 5.49 -2.39 15.49
CA SER A 38 6.18 -2.52 16.77
C SER A 38 6.92 -1.23 17.14
N THR A 39 7.04 -0.92 18.42
CA THR A 39 7.81 0.26 18.88
C THR A 39 9.24 0.23 18.36
N GLY A 40 9.88 -0.94 18.31
CA GLY A 40 11.24 -1.10 17.78
C GLY A 40 11.35 -0.79 16.29
N ASP A 41 10.43 -1.29 15.48
CA ASP A 41 10.40 -0.98 14.04
C ASP A 41 10.09 0.51 13.81
N PHE A 42 9.23 1.11 14.63
CA PHE A 42 8.93 2.53 14.56
C PHE A 42 10.17 3.37 14.85
N GLU A 43 10.90 3.08 15.92
CA GLU A 43 12.17 3.75 16.24
C GLU A 43 13.20 3.59 15.11
N GLN A 44 13.29 2.40 14.51
CA GLN A 44 14.18 2.16 13.39
C GLN A 44 13.78 3.02 12.18
N MET A 45 12.49 3.11 11.86
CA MET A 45 11.99 3.98 10.79
C MET A 45 12.32 5.46 11.03
N ILE A 46 12.23 5.93 12.27
CA ILE A 46 12.62 7.31 12.63
C ILE A 46 14.12 7.52 12.43
N LYS A 47 14.96 6.56 12.83
CA LYS A 47 16.43 6.62 12.66
C LYS A 47 16.84 6.60 11.20
N THR A 48 16.12 5.88 10.34
CA THR A 48 16.40 5.77 8.90
C THR A 48 15.55 6.71 8.05
N LYS A 49 15.08 7.83 8.61
CA LYS A 49 14.27 8.81 7.88
C LYS A 49 14.99 9.29 6.62
N GLY A 50 14.29 9.31 5.50
CA GLY A 50 14.86 9.60 4.16
C GLY A 50 15.40 8.37 3.44
N GLY A 51 15.45 7.21 4.10
CA GLY A 51 15.72 5.92 3.48
C GLY A 51 14.53 5.35 2.72
N LEU A 52 14.74 4.17 2.14
CA LEU A 52 13.70 3.40 1.44
C LEU A 52 13.08 2.35 2.38
N ILE A 53 11.79 2.07 2.17
CA ILE A 53 11.07 1.00 2.86
C ILE A 53 10.74 -0.08 1.82
N SER A 54 11.18 -1.31 2.08
CA SER A 54 10.80 -2.47 1.28
C SER A 54 9.64 -3.21 1.94
N PHE A 55 8.74 -3.74 1.12
CA PHE A 55 7.66 -4.60 1.57
C PHE A 55 7.81 -5.96 0.91
N ASN A 56 7.81 -7.02 1.72
CA ASN A 56 7.96 -8.40 1.24
C ASN A 56 6.60 -9.06 0.89
N ASN A 57 5.52 -8.28 0.88
CA ASN A 57 4.16 -8.75 0.66
C ASN A 57 3.39 -7.72 -0.18
N PHE A 58 2.29 -8.14 -0.80
CA PHE A 58 1.36 -7.23 -1.47
C PHE A 58 0.80 -6.17 -0.51
N LEU A 59 0.58 -4.98 -1.06
CA LEU A 59 0.00 -3.86 -0.34
C LEU A 59 -1.46 -3.67 -0.72
N SER A 60 -2.33 -3.78 0.28
CA SER A 60 -3.68 -3.22 0.25
C SER A 60 -3.65 -1.80 0.81
N THR A 61 -4.22 -0.86 0.07
CA THR A 61 -4.22 0.57 0.37
C THR A 61 -5.58 1.16 -0.01
N SER A 62 -5.95 2.29 0.59
CA SER A 62 -7.19 2.98 0.29
C SER A 62 -6.91 4.42 -0.16
N LYS A 63 -7.76 4.94 -1.06
CA LYS A 63 -7.81 6.39 -1.33
C LYS A 63 -8.56 7.15 -0.23
N ASP A 64 -9.32 6.45 0.59
CA ASP A 64 -9.98 7.00 1.78
C ASP A 64 -9.01 7.02 2.97
N ARG A 65 -8.72 8.23 3.43
CA ARG A 65 -7.83 8.49 4.56
C ARG A 65 -8.44 8.05 5.89
N GLU A 66 -9.74 8.27 6.10
CA GLU A 66 -10.42 7.99 7.36
C GLU A 66 -10.54 6.47 7.56
N LEU A 67 -10.86 5.74 6.49
CA LEU A 67 -10.83 4.28 6.53
C LEU A 67 -9.44 3.75 6.89
N SER A 68 -8.40 4.33 6.31
CA SER A 68 -7.02 3.94 6.63
C SER A 68 -6.62 4.34 8.05
N HIS A 69 -7.09 5.47 8.55
CA HIS A 69 -6.87 5.91 9.92
C HIS A 69 -7.48 4.93 10.92
N ALA A 70 -8.72 4.48 10.68
CA ALA A 70 -9.37 3.48 11.52
C ALA A 70 -8.56 2.17 11.63
N PHE A 71 -7.86 1.75 10.57
CA PHE A 71 -6.95 0.60 10.62
C PHE A 71 -5.67 0.86 11.43
N ALA A 72 -5.19 2.11 11.51
CA ALA A 72 -4.08 2.46 12.39
C ALA A 72 -4.54 2.43 13.86
N GLU A 73 -5.75 2.94 14.14
CA GLU A 73 -6.33 3.01 15.47
C GLU A 73 -6.79 1.66 16.02
N SER A 74 -7.20 0.72 15.17
CA SER A 74 -7.65 -0.61 15.62
C SER A 74 -6.58 -1.42 16.35
N ASN A 75 -5.32 -0.99 16.30
CA ASN A 75 -4.20 -1.61 17.01
C ASN A 75 -3.90 -0.98 18.39
N GLN A 76 -4.68 0.01 18.84
CA GLN A 76 -4.46 0.73 20.10
C GLN A 76 -4.51 -0.15 21.36
N ALA A 77 -5.16 -1.33 21.29
CA ALA A 77 -5.27 -2.23 22.44
C ALA A 77 -3.94 -2.91 22.81
N ASN A 78 -2.93 -2.92 21.91
CA ASN A 78 -1.63 -3.51 22.19
C ASN A 78 -0.62 -2.42 22.57
N PRO A 79 -0.13 -2.39 23.82
CA PRO A 79 0.83 -1.37 24.28
C PRO A 79 2.19 -1.45 23.57
N ASP A 80 2.52 -2.57 22.94
CA ASP A 80 3.78 -2.77 22.19
C ASP A 80 3.70 -2.28 20.74
N LEU A 81 2.54 -1.79 20.30
CA LEU A 81 2.31 -1.30 18.95
C LEU A 81 2.06 0.21 18.91
N VAL A 82 2.66 0.84 17.91
CA VAL A 82 2.42 2.23 17.53
C VAL A 82 1.56 2.23 16.26
N GLY A 83 0.39 2.87 16.33
CA GLY A 83 -0.46 3.08 15.15
C GLY A 83 0.20 4.06 14.19
N ILE A 84 0.46 3.62 12.96
CA ILE A 84 1.03 4.46 11.91
C ILE A 84 0.10 4.56 10.71
N LEU A 85 0.05 5.74 10.10
CA LEU A 85 -0.61 5.98 8.82
C LEU A 85 0.44 6.31 7.76
N LEU A 86 0.63 5.37 6.84
CA LEU A 86 1.50 5.58 5.68
C LEU A 86 0.74 6.37 4.61
N VAL A 87 1.36 7.44 4.14
CA VAL A 87 0.88 8.27 3.03
C VAL A 87 1.80 8.05 1.84
N MET A 88 1.30 7.39 0.80
CA MET A 88 2.08 6.99 -0.37
C MET A 88 1.60 7.75 -1.60
N LYS A 89 2.53 8.46 -2.25
CA LYS A 89 2.30 9.12 -3.53
C LYS A 89 2.70 8.16 -4.66
N ILE A 90 1.74 7.76 -5.48
CA ILE A 90 1.91 6.77 -6.54
C ILE A 90 1.97 7.48 -7.88
N ASP A 91 3.11 7.35 -8.57
CA ASP A 91 3.28 7.79 -9.95
C ASP A 91 3.13 6.57 -10.89
N PRO A 92 2.04 6.49 -11.68
CA PRO A 92 1.82 5.40 -12.62
C PRO A 92 2.90 5.28 -13.70
N PHE A 93 3.57 6.38 -14.08
CA PHE A 93 4.56 6.38 -15.16
C PHE A 93 5.96 5.95 -14.70
N GLN A 94 6.23 6.03 -13.39
CA GLN A 94 7.51 5.62 -12.80
C GLN A 94 7.40 4.31 -12.01
N SER A 95 6.19 3.73 -11.89
CA SER A 95 6.00 2.52 -11.11
C SER A 95 6.57 1.30 -11.85
N THR A 96 7.61 0.71 -11.27
CA THR A 96 8.16 -0.58 -11.72
C THR A 96 7.32 -1.76 -11.23
N THR A 97 6.31 -1.52 -10.39
CA THR A 97 5.45 -2.55 -9.81
C THR A 97 3.99 -2.31 -10.24
N PRO A 98 3.30 -3.33 -10.78
CA PRO A 98 1.90 -3.21 -11.18
C PRO A 98 0.99 -3.04 -9.95
N PHE A 99 -0.08 -2.27 -10.12
CA PHE A 99 -1.11 -2.08 -9.10
C PHE A 99 -2.50 -2.05 -9.74
N ALA A 100 -3.54 -2.31 -8.97
CA ALA A 100 -4.90 -2.32 -9.48
C ALA A 100 -5.85 -1.69 -8.49
N SER A 101 -6.84 -0.94 -8.99
CA SER A 101 -8.02 -0.62 -8.20
C SER A 101 -8.94 -1.84 -8.21
N ILE A 102 -9.33 -2.29 -7.04
CA ILE A 102 -10.29 -3.39 -6.85
C ILE A 102 -11.73 -2.88 -6.69
N ALA A 103 -11.97 -1.58 -6.86
CA ALA A 103 -13.31 -1.02 -6.76
C ALA A 103 -14.20 -1.61 -7.87
N GLY A 104 -15.28 -2.30 -7.48
CA GLY A 104 -16.20 -2.94 -8.42
C GLY A 104 -15.77 -4.32 -8.92
N ILE A 105 -14.71 -4.90 -8.36
CA ILE A 105 -14.28 -6.27 -8.64
C ILE A 105 -14.85 -7.18 -7.53
N SER A 106 -15.61 -8.21 -7.92
CA SER A 106 -16.19 -9.23 -7.01
C SER A 106 -15.42 -10.53 -7.06
#